data_AF-A0A8J7NX80-F1
#
_entry.id   AF-A0A8J7NX80-F1
#
_cell.length_a   1.000
_cell.length_b   1.000
_cell.length_c   1.000
_cell.angle_alpha   90.00
_cell.angle_beta   90.00
_cell.angle_gamma   90.00
#
_symmetry.space_group_name_H-M   'P 1'
#
loop_
_entity.id
_entity.type
_entity.pdbx_description
1 polymer ?
#
loop_
_entity_poly.entity_id
_entity_poly.type
_entity_poly.pdbx_seq_one_letter_code
_entity_poly.pdbx_strand_id
1 'polypeptide(L)'
;SSPEDDTPPAPASLSFMVPKKEINMVPDMGKWKRSQAYADYIGFILTLNEGVKGKKLSSEFKVSETVQQLMSVLETLDRWIDETPPVDQPSRFGNKAYRSWYAKLEQEAESLVSGVIPPDRAAAAPEIAVYLKESVGNSTRIDYGTGHEAAFAAFLCCLCKIGALRVEDQLAIVFKVFDRYLEVMRKLQKTYRMEPAGSQGVWGLDDFQFLPFIWGSSQLIDHPTLEPRHFVDEKMVNEHHQDYMFLECIKFINEVRRP
;
A
#
# COMPACT_ATOMS: atom_id res chain seq x y z
N SER A 1 -41.69 9.23 40.68
CA SER A 1 -40.63 9.76 39.81
C SER A 1 -39.35 9.00 40.13
N SER A 2 -39.11 7.93 39.40
CA SER A 2 -37.88 7.13 39.50
C SER A 2 -36.87 7.76 38.53
N PRO A 3 -35.60 7.96 38.91
CA PRO A 3 -34.60 8.44 37.97
C PRO A 3 -34.26 7.27 37.04
N GLU A 4 -34.74 7.33 35.81
CA GLU A 4 -34.34 6.43 34.74
C GLU A 4 -32.90 6.77 34.34
N ASP A 5 -31.99 5.93 34.82
CA ASP A 5 -30.87 5.33 34.08
C ASP A 5 -30.26 6.16 32.93
N ASP A 6 -29.55 7.23 33.29
CA ASP A 6 -28.67 8.02 32.41
C ASP A 6 -27.31 7.29 32.21
N THR A 7 -27.34 6.00 31.86
CA THR A 7 -26.13 5.25 31.55
C THR A 7 -25.75 5.50 30.08
N PRO A 8 -24.57 6.07 29.78
CA PRO A 8 -24.12 6.24 28.40
C PRO A 8 -24.10 4.89 27.67
N PRO A 9 -24.51 4.82 26.39
CA PRO A 9 -24.41 3.57 25.65
C PRO A 9 -22.96 3.09 25.68
N ALA A 10 -22.78 1.84 26.11
CA ALA A 10 -21.46 1.21 26.14
C ALA A 10 -20.80 1.37 24.75
N PRO A 11 -19.49 1.68 24.69
CA PRO A 11 -18.80 1.82 23.41
C PRO A 11 -19.01 0.52 22.62
N ALA A 12 -19.51 0.66 21.38
CA ALA A 12 -19.80 -0.48 20.51
C ALA A 12 -18.60 -1.44 20.52
N SER A 13 -18.82 -2.68 20.97
CA SER A 13 -17.77 -3.68 21.00
C SER A 13 -17.33 -3.95 19.57
N LEU A 14 -16.13 -3.49 19.19
CA LEU A 14 -15.54 -3.83 17.89
C LEU A 14 -15.31 -5.35 17.87
N SER A 15 -16.00 -6.03 16.96
CA SER A 15 -15.78 -7.45 16.68
C SER A 15 -14.90 -7.55 15.43
N PHE A 16 -13.83 -8.33 15.54
CA PHE A 16 -12.89 -8.60 14.46
C PHE A 16 -13.10 -10.01 13.91
N MET A 17 -12.85 -10.18 12.62
CA MET A 17 -12.94 -11.47 11.94
C MET A 17 -11.86 -11.61 10.88
N VAL A 18 -11.35 -12.83 10.70
CA VAL A 18 -10.37 -13.10 9.64
C VAL A 18 -11.03 -12.89 8.26
N PRO A 19 -10.52 -11.99 7.41
CA PRO A 19 -11.09 -11.70 6.10
C PRO A 19 -11.12 -12.95 5.22
N LYS A 20 -12.18 -13.07 4.41
CA LYS A 20 -12.35 -14.15 3.44
C LYS A 20 -12.79 -13.60 2.09
N LYS A 21 -12.53 -14.37 1.04
CA LYS A 21 -12.89 -13.98 -0.33
C LYS A 21 -14.42 -14.02 -0.51
N GLU A 22 -14.98 -12.88 -0.90
CA GLU A 22 -16.42 -12.70 -1.12
C GLU A 22 -16.78 -12.41 -2.59
N ILE A 23 -15.78 -12.24 -3.46
CA ILE A 23 -15.96 -12.05 -4.91
C ILE A 23 -15.46 -13.31 -5.61
N ASN A 24 -16.37 -14.21 -5.96
CA ASN A 24 -16.05 -15.51 -6.56
C ASN A 24 -16.46 -15.58 -8.03
N MET A 25 -17.49 -14.83 -8.42
CA MET A 25 -17.99 -14.75 -9.78
C MET A 25 -18.36 -13.32 -10.19
N VAL A 26 -18.49 -13.07 -11.49
CA VAL A 26 -18.77 -11.73 -12.04
C VAL A 26 -19.97 -11.02 -11.39
N PRO A 27 -21.12 -11.69 -11.10
CA PRO A 27 -22.24 -11.07 -10.38
C PRO A 27 -21.89 -10.52 -8.98
N ASP A 28 -20.91 -11.10 -8.28
CA ASP A 28 -20.50 -10.64 -6.94
C ASP A 28 -19.90 -9.24 -6.98
N MET A 29 -19.45 -8.76 -8.15
CA MET A 29 -19.01 -7.38 -8.33
C MET A 29 -20.12 -6.37 -8.01
N GLY A 30 -21.39 -6.74 -8.20
CA GLY A 30 -22.52 -5.92 -7.78
C GLY A 30 -22.62 -5.81 -6.25
N LYS A 31 -22.39 -6.92 -5.53
CA LYS A 31 -22.33 -6.93 -4.06
C LYS A 31 -21.15 -6.10 -3.56
N TRP A 32 -19.97 -6.25 -4.16
CA TRP A 32 -18.77 -5.48 -3.83
C TRP A 32 -19.01 -3.98 -3.94
N LYS A 33 -19.49 -3.49 -5.10
CA LYS A 33 -19.73 -2.05 -5.34
C LYS A 33 -20.74 -1.40 -4.38
N ARG A 34 -21.62 -2.19 -3.75
CA ARG A 34 -22.61 -1.73 -2.76
C ARG A 34 -22.18 -1.99 -1.31
N SER A 35 -21.01 -2.59 -1.10
CA SER A 35 -20.55 -2.97 0.23
C SER A 35 -19.98 -1.78 1.01
N GLN A 36 -20.01 -1.88 2.34
CA GLN A 36 -19.36 -0.91 3.21
C GLN A 36 -17.85 -0.85 2.94
N ALA A 37 -17.22 -2.00 2.69
CA ALA A 37 -15.79 -2.07 2.38
C ALA A 37 -15.42 -1.25 1.14
N TYR A 38 -16.23 -1.26 0.08
CA TYR A 38 -15.99 -0.43 -1.10
C TYR A 38 -16.15 1.06 -0.79
N ALA A 39 -17.20 1.45 -0.06
CA ALA A 39 -17.42 2.84 0.33
C ALA A 39 -16.27 3.38 1.20
N ASP A 40 -15.84 2.60 2.20
CA ASP A 40 -14.72 2.95 3.08
C ASP A 40 -13.40 3.03 2.30
N TYR A 41 -13.13 2.05 1.43
CA TYR A 41 -11.91 2.01 0.63
C TYR A 41 -11.81 3.21 -0.31
N ILE A 42 -12.85 3.49 -1.09
CA ILE A 42 -12.85 4.65 -2.00
C ILE A 42 -12.80 5.96 -1.21
N GLY A 43 -13.53 6.08 -0.10
CA GLY A 43 -13.47 7.23 0.79
C GLY A 43 -12.06 7.49 1.30
N PHE A 44 -11.34 6.44 1.71
CA PHE A 44 -9.95 6.51 2.13
C PHE A 44 -9.02 7.01 1.01
N ILE A 45 -9.09 6.43 -0.18
CA ILE A 45 -8.27 6.85 -1.33
C ILE A 45 -8.49 8.32 -1.67
N LEU A 46 -9.76 8.77 -1.73
CA LEU A 46 -10.11 10.15 -2.06
C LEU A 46 -9.71 11.14 -0.97
N THR A 47 -9.82 10.74 0.31
CA THR A 47 -9.39 11.57 1.44
C THR A 47 -7.88 11.83 1.40
N LEU A 48 -7.08 10.78 1.18
CA LEU A 48 -5.64 10.93 1.01
C LEU A 48 -5.29 11.74 -0.23
N ASN A 49 -6.03 11.54 -1.33
CA ASN A 49 -5.84 12.29 -2.57
C ASN A 49 -6.00 13.80 -2.38
N GLU A 50 -7.02 14.24 -1.65
CA GLU A 50 -7.19 15.66 -1.33
C GLU A 50 -6.11 16.14 -0.35
N GLY A 51 -5.72 15.30 0.61
CA GLY A 51 -4.66 15.61 1.57
C GLY A 51 -3.34 16.00 0.88
N VAL A 52 -2.92 15.24 -0.14
CA VAL A 52 -1.64 15.45 -0.84
C VAL A 52 -1.67 16.51 -1.93
N LYS A 53 -2.83 17.09 -2.22
CA LYS A 53 -3.02 18.04 -3.32
C LYS A 53 -2.06 19.22 -3.23
N GLY A 54 -1.32 19.45 -4.33
CA GLY A 54 -0.37 20.56 -4.48
C GLY A 54 0.84 20.51 -3.54
N LYS A 55 1.16 19.36 -2.92
CA LYS A 55 2.25 19.22 -1.93
C LYS A 55 3.34 18.29 -2.43
N LYS A 56 4.59 18.68 -2.20
CA LYS A 56 5.78 17.87 -2.50
C LYS A 56 6.01 16.79 -1.44
N LEU A 57 6.67 15.70 -1.82
CA LEU A 57 7.20 14.70 -0.88
C LEU A 57 8.12 15.33 0.19
N SER A 58 8.89 16.35 -0.20
CA SER A 58 9.78 17.12 0.68
C SER A 58 9.10 18.13 1.59
N SER A 59 7.77 18.27 1.54
CA SER A 59 7.03 19.18 2.42
C SER A 59 7.13 18.74 3.88
N GLU A 60 7.08 19.69 4.81
CA GLU A 60 7.03 19.36 6.24
C GLU A 60 5.66 18.76 6.61
N PHE A 61 5.67 17.63 7.32
CA PHE A 61 4.49 17.00 7.89
C PHE A 61 4.85 16.28 9.20
N LYS A 62 3.84 16.10 10.05
CA LYS A 62 4.00 15.39 11.32
C LYS A 62 4.24 13.89 11.06
N VAL A 63 5.16 13.31 11.83
CA VAL A 63 5.42 11.86 11.83
C VAL A 63 5.08 11.34 13.22
N SER A 64 3.96 10.64 13.35
CA SER A 64 3.56 10.01 14.61
C SER A 64 4.37 8.75 14.92
N GLU A 65 4.23 8.24 16.15
CA GLU A 65 4.83 6.97 16.57
C GLU A 65 4.33 5.80 15.72
N THR A 66 3.03 5.74 15.41
CA THR A 66 2.46 4.69 14.55
C THR A 66 3.06 4.74 13.14
N VAL A 67 3.30 5.93 12.58
CA VAL A 67 4.01 6.06 11.31
C VAL A 67 5.44 5.54 11.41
N GLN A 68 6.16 5.81 12.51
CA GLN A 68 7.52 5.28 12.71
C GLN A 68 7.51 3.75 12.84
N GLN A 69 6.53 3.17 13.55
CA GLN A 69 6.38 1.72 13.65
C GLN A 69 6.09 1.08 12.29
N LEU A 70 5.27 1.71 11.44
CA LEU A 70 5.06 1.27 10.06
C LEU A 70 6.33 1.32 9.21
N MET A 71 7.17 2.34 9.40
CA MET A 71 8.48 2.40 8.74
C MET A 71 9.38 1.24 9.19
N SER A 72 9.42 0.93 10.49
CA SER A 72 10.16 -0.23 11.01
C SER A 72 9.67 -1.57 10.46
N VAL A 73 8.35 -1.71 10.23
CA VAL A 73 7.78 -2.87 9.54
C VAL A 73 8.33 -2.95 8.12
N LEU A 74 8.24 -1.87 7.34
CA LEU A 74 8.74 -1.85 5.96
C LEU A 74 10.26 -2.07 5.86
N GLU A 75 11.04 -1.53 6.80
CA GLU A 75 12.48 -1.80 6.92
C GLU A 75 12.78 -3.27 7.24
N THR A 76 11.95 -3.91 8.07
CA THR A 76 12.06 -5.35 8.33
C THR A 76 11.79 -6.17 7.07
N LEU A 77 10.74 -5.83 6.32
CA LEU A 77 10.41 -6.47 5.05
C LEU A 77 11.56 -6.33 4.05
N ASP A 78 12.15 -5.13 3.95
CA ASP A 78 13.29 -4.84 3.08
C ASP A 78 14.55 -5.62 3.47
N ARG A 79 14.89 -5.64 4.77
CA ARG A 79 16.03 -6.41 5.29
C ARG A 79 15.88 -7.90 4.97
N TRP A 80 14.68 -8.45 5.05
CA TRP A 80 14.46 -9.85 4.68
C TRP A 80 14.75 -10.15 3.21
N ILE A 81 14.65 -9.15 2.31
CA ILE A 81 15.04 -9.30 0.91
C ILE A 81 16.54 -9.56 0.83
N ASP A 82 17.33 -8.77 1.56
CA ASP A 82 18.80 -8.91 1.59
C ASP A 82 19.24 -10.25 2.22
N GLU A 83 18.53 -10.69 3.26
CA GLU A 83 18.75 -11.99 3.89
C GLU A 83 18.26 -13.19 3.06
N THR A 84 17.54 -12.94 1.97
CA THR A 84 16.94 -13.98 1.14
C THR A 84 17.35 -13.77 -0.32
N PRO A 85 18.65 -13.93 -0.65
CA PRO A 85 19.15 -13.63 -1.99
C PRO A 85 18.53 -14.55 -3.06
N PRO A 86 18.43 -14.09 -4.32
CA PRO A 86 17.96 -14.90 -5.43
C PRO A 86 18.76 -16.19 -5.57
N VAL A 87 18.08 -17.31 -5.82
CA VAL A 87 18.72 -18.60 -6.07
C VAL A 87 18.93 -18.83 -7.56
N ASP A 88 19.99 -19.54 -7.93
CA ASP A 88 20.15 -20.01 -9.30
C ASP A 88 19.03 -20.99 -9.64
N GLN A 89 18.40 -20.78 -10.80
CA GLN A 89 17.28 -21.60 -11.24
C GLN A 89 17.21 -21.66 -12.76
N PRO A 90 16.79 -22.80 -13.33
CA PRO A 90 16.65 -22.94 -14.78
C PRO A 90 15.48 -22.13 -15.35
N SER A 91 14.53 -21.69 -14.52
CA SER A 91 13.38 -20.89 -14.95
C SER A 91 13.76 -19.43 -15.13
N ARG A 92 13.41 -18.86 -16.29
CA ARG A 92 13.53 -17.43 -16.59
C ARG A 92 12.47 -16.54 -15.92
N PHE A 93 11.41 -17.15 -15.39
CA PHE A 93 10.31 -16.48 -14.68
C PHE A 93 10.68 -16.23 -13.21
N GLY A 94 9.71 -15.79 -12.40
CA GLY A 94 9.90 -15.40 -10.99
C GLY A 94 10.86 -16.31 -10.20
N ASN A 95 11.74 -15.69 -9.42
CA ASN A 95 12.75 -16.37 -8.62
C ASN A 95 12.13 -17.02 -7.38
N LYS A 96 12.39 -18.31 -7.18
CA LYS A 96 11.81 -19.11 -6.08
C LYS A 96 12.22 -18.62 -4.69
N ALA A 97 13.30 -17.84 -4.56
CA ALA A 97 13.68 -17.21 -3.28
C ALA A 97 12.57 -16.32 -2.71
N TYR A 98 11.71 -15.73 -3.57
CA TYR A 98 10.53 -14.98 -3.13
C TYR A 98 9.62 -15.80 -2.20
N ARG A 99 9.48 -17.11 -2.43
CA ARG A 99 8.65 -17.97 -1.57
C ARG A 99 9.21 -18.08 -0.16
N SER A 100 10.53 -18.09 -0.05
CA SER A 100 11.23 -18.12 1.25
C SER A 100 11.06 -16.78 1.97
N TRP A 101 11.15 -15.68 1.24
CA TRP A 101 10.87 -14.34 1.77
C TRP A 101 9.41 -14.21 2.24
N TYR A 102 8.45 -14.65 1.41
CA TYR A 102 7.02 -14.61 1.74
C TYR A 102 6.68 -15.50 2.93
N ALA A 103 7.32 -16.67 3.08
CA ALA A 103 7.11 -17.54 4.23
C ALA A 103 7.52 -16.87 5.56
N LYS A 104 8.57 -16.02 5.57
CA LYS A 104 8.91 -15.20 6.74
C LYS A 104 7.78 -14.23 7.06
N LEU A 105 7.26 -13.50 6.05
CA LEU A 105 6.14 -12.59 6.24
C LEU A 105 4.90 -13.32 6.76
N GLU A 106 4.58 -14.49 6.23
CA GLU A 106 3.41 -15.27 6.65
C GLU A 106 3.48 -15.66 8.14
N GLN A 107 4.67 -15.97 8.65
CA GLN A 107 4.90 -16.32 10.06
C GLN A 107 4.87 -15.10 10.98
N GLU A 108 5.41 -13.97 10.52
CA GLU A 108 5.66 -12.79 11.36
C GLU A 108 4.61 -11.68 11.22
N ALA A 109 3.70 -11.74 10.23
CA ALA A 109 2.76 -10.65 9.94
C ALA A 109 1.91 -10.23 11.13
N GLU A 110 1.39 -11.17 11.92
CA GLU A 110 0.60 -10.84 13.11
C GLU A 110 1.42 -10.15 14.20
N SER A 111 2.68 -10.56 14.37
CA SER A 111 3.64 -9.93 15.29
C SER A 111 3.98 -8.51 14.85
N LEU A 112 4.29 -8.33 13.56
CA LEU A 112 4.56 -7.03 12.97
C LEU A 112 3.38 -6.07 13.14
N VAL A 113 2.16 -6.53 12.85
CA VAL A 113 0.95 -5.73 13.02
C VAL A 113 0.66 -5.43 14.48
N SER A 114 0.87 -6.40 15.39
CA SER A 114 0.71 -6.20 16.84
C SER A 114 1.63 -5.11 17.38
N GLY A 115 2.81 -4.92 16.79
CA GLY A 115 3.74 -3.84 17.14
C GLY A 115 3.32 -2.45 16.65
N VAL A 116 2.34 -2.34 15.74
CA VAL A 116 1.83 -1.07 15.19
C VAL A 116 0.50 -0.67 15.83
N ILE A 117 -0.34 -1.65 16.17
CA ILE A 117 -1.68 -1.37 16.70
C ILE A 117 -1.65 -1.06 18.20
N PRO A 118 -2.55 -0.19 18.70
CA PRO A 118 -2.68 0.06 20.13
C PRO A 118 -2.96 -1.23 20.94
N PRO A 119 -2.38 -1.39 22.15
CA PRO A 119 -2.56 -2.60 22.95
C PRO A 119 -4.03 -2.93 23.28
N ASP A 120 -4.88 -1.92 23.45
CA ASP A 120 -6.32 -2.06 23.68
C ASP A 120 -7.10 -2.57 22.45
N ARG A 121 -6.43 -2.63 21.29
CA ARG A 121 -6.95 -3.12 20.01
C ARG A 121 -6.22 -4.37 19.51
N ALA A 122 -5.45 -5.06 20.36
CA ALA A 122 -4.67 -6.25 19.97
C ALA A 122 -5.49 -7.34 19.26
N ALA A 123 -6.77 -7.48 19.58
CA ALA A 123 -7.69 -8.41 18.92
C ALA A 123 -7.89 -8.17 17.41
N ALA A 124 -7.50 -6.99 16.90
CA ALA A 124 -7.55 -6.65 15.48
C ALA A 124 -6.37 -7.24 14.68
N ALA A 125 -5.26 -7.63 15.33
CA ALA A 125 -4.05 -8.06 14.63
C ALA A 125 -4.28 -9.20 13.61
N PRO A 126 -5.02 -10.28 13.94
CA PRO A 126 -5.22 -11.37 12.98
C PRO A 126 -5.98 -10.94 11.73
N GLU A 127 -6.94 -10.00 11.86
CA GLU A 127 -7.69 -9.47 10.73
C GLU A 127 -6.83 -8.56 9.86
N ILE A 128 -6.13 -7.60 10.48
CA ILE A 128 -5.32 -6.60 9.77
C ILE A 128 -4.10 -7.23 9.10
N ALA A 129 -3.50 -8.25 9.72
CA ALA A 129 -2.36 -8.97 9.17
C ALA A 129 -2.67 -9.70 7.85
N VAL A 130 -3.94 -10.06 7.59
CA VAL A 130 -4.32 -10.63 6.29
C VAL A 130 -4.08 -9.63 5.16
N TYR A 131 -4.46 -8.36 5.36
CA TYR A 131 -4.23 -7.32 4.34
C TYR A 131 -2.74 -7.06 4.10
N LEU A 132 -1.91 -7.10 5.15
CA LEU A 132 -0.45 -7.00 5.00
C LEU A 132 0.12 -8.18 4.20
N LYS A 133 -0.29 -9.42 4.50
CA LYS A 133 0.14 -10.62 3.76
C LYS A 133 -0.26 -10.56 2.28
N GLU A 134 -1.47 -10.10 1.99
CA GLU A 134 -1.98 -9.97 0.62
C GLU A 134 -1.38 -8.77 -0.14
N SER A 135 -0.59 -7.91 0.51
CA SER A 135 -0.11 -6.65 -0.07
C SER A 135 1.19 -6.73 -0.87
N VAL A 136 1.85 -7.89 -0.92
CA VAL A 136 3.25 -7.98 -1.39
C VAL A 136 3.44 -8.88 -2.62
N GLY A 137 2.37 -9.39 -3.20
CA GLY A 137 2.39 -10.31 -4.35
C GLY A 137 1.97 -11.73 -3.99
N ASN A 138 1.93 -12.64 -4.97
CA ASN A 138 1.50 -14.01 -4.77
C ASN A 138 2.66 -15.00 -4.73
N SER A 139 2.83 -15.75 -3.63
CA SER A 139 3.94 -16.72 -3.46
C SER A 139 3.95 -17.86 -4.48
N THR A 140 2.77 -18.34 -4.91
CA THR A 140 2.69 -19.44 -5.88
C THR A 140 3.10 -18.98 -7.26
N ARG A 141 2.48 -17.89 -7.75
CA ARG A 141 2.68 -17.35 -9.10
C ARG A 141 3.93 -16.49 -9.23
N ILE A 142 4.45 -15.97 -8.11
CA ILE A 142 5.58 -15.03 -8.05
C ILE A 142 5.28 -13.81 -8.94
N ASP A 143 4.07 -13.28 -8.76
CA ASP A 143 3.57 -12.10 -9.46
C ASP A 143 3.13 -11.01 -8.46
N TYR A 144 3.10 -9.77 -8.94
CA TYR A 144 2.61 -8.61 -8.19
C TYR A 144 1.79 -7.72 -9.13
N GLY A 145 0.80 -7.00 -8.60
CA GLY A 145 -0.02 -6.08 -9.37
C GLY A 145 -0.95 -5.26 -8.50
N THR A 146 -1.85 -4.51 -9.13
CA THR A 146 -2.71 -3.49 -8.48
C THR A 146 -3.66 -4.05 -7.41
N GLY A 147 -3.98 -5.34 -7.45
CA GLY A 147 -4.74 -5.99 -6.38
C GLY A 147 -3.96 -6.07 -5.06
N HIS A 148 -2.65 -6.28 -5.12
CA HIS A 148 -1.76 -6.30 -3.97
C HIS A 148 -1.53 -4.88 -3.43
N GLU A 149 -1.33 -3.92 -4.33
CA GLU A 149 -1.29 -2.49 -3.99
C GLU A 149 -2.57 -2.05 -3.25
N ALA A 150 -3.74 -2.48 -3.74
CA ALA A 150 -5.02 -2.22 -3.10
C ALA A 150 -5.13 -2.88 -1.71
N ALA A 151 -4.54 -4.06 -1.51
CA ALA A 151 -4.48 -4.69 -0.19
C ALA A 151 -3.60 -3.88 0.79
N PHE A 152 -2.51 -3.25 0.32
CA PHE A 152 -1.73 -2.34 1.18
C PHE A 152 -2.53 -1.10 1.57
N ALA A 153 -3.26 -0.51 0.63
CA ALA A 153 -4.16 0.61 0.94
C ALA A 153 -5.29 0.19 1.90
N ALA A 154 -5.82 -1.03 1.76
CA ALA A 154 -6.80 -1.58 2.70
C ALA A 154 -6.19 -1.80 4.10
N PHE A 155 -4.96 -2.29 4.19
CA PHE A 155 -4.21 -2.41 5.44
C PHE A 155 -4.10 -1.05 6.17
N LEU A 156 -3.71 0.01 5.46
CA LEU A 156 -3.64 1.37 6.01
C LEU A 156 -5.03 1.91 6.38
N CYS A 157 -6.05 1.61 5.58
CA CYS A 157 -7.44 1.97 5.88
C CYS A 157 -7.92 1.30 7.18
N CYS A 158 -7.63 0.01 7.39
CA CYS A 158 -7.95 -0.68 8.64
C CYS A 158 -7.29 -0.01 9.86
N LEU A 159 -6.01 0.39 9.76
CA LEU A 159 -5.31 1.13 10.81
C LEU A 159 -5.97 2.47 11.13
N CYS A 160 -6.50 3.18 10.12
CA CYS A 160 -7.30 4.38 10.33
C CYS A 160 -8.63 4.06 11.03
N LYS A 161 -9.31 2.98 10.63
CA LYS A 161 -10.62 2.58 11.20
C LYS A 161 -10.55 2.18 12.66
N ILE A 162 -9.44 1.58 13.10
CA ILE A 162 -9.22 1.25 14.53
C ILE A 162 -8.62 2.42 15.33
N GLY A 163 -8.34 3.55 14.68
CA GLY A 163 -7.80 4.76 15.31
C GLY A 163 -6.31 4.73 15.62
N ALA A 164 -5.56 3.76 15.06
CA ALA A 164 -4.11 3.72 15.15
C ALA A 164 -3.48 4.85 14.33
N LEU A 165 -3.94 5.01 13.09
CA LEU A 165 -3.62 6.17 12.26
C LEU A 165 -4.74 7.21 12.36
N ARG A 166 -4.38 8.50 12.37
CA ARG A 166 -5.32 9.61 12.52
C ARG A 166 -5.29 10.54 11.30
N VAL A 167 -6.24 11.48 11.26
CA VAL A 167 -6.33 12.50 10.19
C VAL A 167 -5.03 13.31 10.06
N GLU A 168 -4.34 13.57 11.17
CA GLU A 168 -3.04 14.25 11.18
C GLU A 168 -1.92 13.46 10.49
N ASP A 169 -2.07 12.15 10.31
CA ASP A 169 -1.10 11.28 9.63
C ASP A 169 -1.30 11.21 8.12
N GLN A 170 -2.35 11.81 7.55
CA GLN A 170 -2.72 11.64 6.12
C GLN A 170 -1.56 11.90 5.15
N LEU A 171 -0.79 12.96 5.38
CA LEU A 171 0.39 13.26 4.56
C LEU A 171 1.48 12.20 4.74
N ALA A 172 1.76 11.79 5.97
CA ALA A 172 2.78 10.80 6.28
C ALA A 172 2.41 9.40 5.76
N ILE A 173 1.12 9.06 5.72
CA ILE A 173 0.62 7.82 5.12
C ILE A 173 1.05 7.74 3.65
N VAL A 174 0.90 8.82 2.87
CA VAL A 174 1.26 8.80 1.45
C VAL A 174 2.75 9.08 1.24
N PHE A 175 3.26 10.19 1.76
CA PHE A 175 4.60 10.70 1.46
C PHE A 175 5.73 10.00 2.22
N LYS A 176 5.41 9.13 3.17
CA LYS A 176 6.41 8.38 3.94
C LYS A 176 6.15 6.89 3.90
N VAL A 177 4.98 6.43 4.37
CA VAL A 177 4.69 4.99 4.45
C VAL A 177 4.46 4.38 3.07
N PHE A 178 3.59 4.97 2.26
CA PHE A 178 3.29 4.45 0.92
C PHE A 178 4.47 4.61 -0.02
N ASP A 179 5.18 5.75 0.03
CA ASP A 179 6.41 5.96 -0.73
C ASP A 179 7.48 4.88 -0.40
N ARG A 180 7.72 4.63 0.89
CA ARG A 180 8.62 3.56 1.33
C ARG A 180 8.14 2.17 0.90
N TYR A 181 6.84 1.92 0.94
CA TYR A 181 6.27 0.66 0.47
C TYR A 181 6.56 0.44 -1.02
N LEU A 182 6.42 1.47 -1.86
CA LEU A 182 6.74 1.38 -3.28
C LEU A 182 8.22 1.03 -3.51
N GLU A 183 9.15 1.61 -2.74
CA GLU A 183 10.56 1.23 -2.80
C GLU A 183 10.79 -0.24 -2.51
N VAL A 184 10.19 -0.77 -1.44
CA VAL A 184 10.27 -2.20 -1.09
C VAL A 184 9.68 -3.06 -2.20
N MET A 185 8.53 -2.67 -2.76
CA MET A 185 7.89 -3.42 -3.86
C MET A 185 8.76 -3.40 -5.12
N ARG A 186 9.35 -2.26 -5.48
CA ARG A 186 10.29 -2.16 -6.62
C ARG A 186 11.52 -3.04 -6.41
N LYS A 187 12.04 -3.13 -5.17
CA LYS A 187 13.15 -4.03 -4.84
C LYS A 187 12.73 -5.50 -4.94
N LEU A 188 11.55 -5.89 -4.44
CA LEU A 188 11.02 -7.25 -4.62
C LEU A 188 10.87 -7.62 -6.11
N GLN A 189 10.27 -6.74 -6.89
CA GLN A 189 10.04 -6.91 -8.33
C GLN A 189 11.37 -7.12 -9.07
N LYS A 190 12.38 -6.27 -8.82
CA LYS A 190 13.72 -6.37 -9.42
C LYS A 190 14.48 -7.62 -8.92
N THR A 191 14.58 -7.82 -7.60
CA THR A 191 15.38 -8.90 -6.99
C THR A 191 14.84 -10.28 -7.34
N TYR A 192 13.53 -10.47 -7.25
CA TYR A 192 12.89 -11.77 -7.50
C TYR A 192 12.29 -11.91 -8.89
N ARG A 193 12.49 -10.93 -9.79
CA ARG A 193 12.00 -10.96 -11.18
C ARG A 193 10.50 -11.28 -11.25
N MET A 194 9.73 -10.61 -10.40
CA MET A 194 8.29 -10.88 -10.26
C MET A 194 7.55 -10.51 -11.54
N GLU A 195 6.57 -11.33 -11.91
CA GLU A 195 5.76 -11.09 -13.10
C GLU A 195 4.63 -10.09 -12.81
N PRO A 196 4.20 -9.28 -13.79
CA PRO A 196 3.02 -8.44 -13.65
C PRO A 196 1.73 -9.27 -13.54
N ALA A 197 1.01 -9.13 -12.42
CA ALA A 197 -0.26 -9.82 -12.17
C ALA A 197 -1.40 -9.08 -12.88
N GLY A 198 -1.93 -9.69 -13.94
CA GLY A 198 -3.05 -9.13 -14.69
C GLY A 198 -2.69 -7.93 -15.58
N SER A 199 -1.40 -7.73 -15.91
CA SER A 199 -0.98 -6.71 -16.87
C SER A 199 -1.64 -6.95 -18.23
N GLN A 200 -2.15 -5.87 -18.81
CA GLN A 200 -2.65 -5.86 -20.19
C GLN A 200 -1.56 -5.43 -21.19
N GLY A 201 -0.29 -5.43 -20.77
CA GLY A 201 0.84 -4.95 -21.57
C GLY A 201 0.67 -3.48 -21.94
N VAL A 202 0.65 -3.18 -23.25
CA VAL A 202 0.50 -1.82 -23.78
C VAL A 202 -0.83 -1.13 -23.42
N TRP A 203 -1.81 -1.86 -22.88
CA TRP A 203 -3.10 -1.32 -22.47
C TRP A 203 -3.17 -0.99 -20.97
N GLY A 204 -2.14 -1.32 -20.19
CA GLY A 204 -2.02 -0.94 -18.78
C GLY A 204 -1.30 0.41 -18.62
N LEU A 205 -1.64 1.16 -17.57
CA LEU A 205 -0.96 2.41 -17.21
C LEU A 205 0.50 2.13 -16.76
N ASP A 206 0.66 1.11 -15.93
CA ASP A 206 1.89 0.56 -15.39
C ASP A 206 1.65 -0.95 -15.22
N ASP A 207 2.72 -1.74 -15.29
CA ASP A 207 2.69 -3.18 -15.08
C ASP A 207 2.35 -3.58 -13.64
N PHE A 208 2.67 -2.73 -12.66
CA PHE A 208 2.55 -3.08 -11.24
C PHE A 208 1.61 -2.18 -10.41
N GLN A 209 1.68 -0.86 -10.60
CA GLN A 209 1.08 0.11 -9.67
C GLN A 209 -0.04 0.95 -10.30
N PHE A 210 -0.89 1.56 -9.49
CA PHE A 210 -1.93 2.49 -9.95
C PHE A 210 -2.11 3.69 -9.01
N LEU A 211 -2.21 3.45 -7.70
CA LEU A 211 -2.39 4.49 -6.69
C LEU A 211 -1.34 5.62 -6.70
N PRO A 212 -0.03 5.39 -6.94
CA PRO A 212 0.94 6.49 -6.99
C PRO A 212 0.71 7.45 -8.15
N PHE A 213 0.05 7.02 -9.23
CA PHE A 213 -0.34 7.93 -10.30
C PHE A 213 -1.55 8.79 -9.91
N ILE A 214 -2.48 8.25 -9.12
CA ILE A 214 -3.60 9.03 -8.56
C ILE A 214 -3.04 10.09 -7.62
N TRP A 215 -2.37 9.68 -6.54
CA TRP A 215 -1.89 10.60 -5.52
C TRP A 215 -0.77 11.50 -6.04
N GLY A 216 0.14 10.98 -6.87
CA GLY A 216 1.21 11.76 -7.48
C GLY A 216 0.71 12.80 -8.47
N SER A 217 -0.37 12.54 -9.22
CA SER A 217 -0.98 13.57 -10.07
C SER A 217 -1.68 14.65 -9.25
N SER A 218 -2.25 14.30 -8.09
CA SER A 218 -2.79 15.29 -7.14
C SER A 218 -1.72 16.23 -6.59
N GLN A 219 -0.49 15.74 -6.34
CA GLN A 219 0.65 16.60 -5.96
C GLN A 219 0.95 17.68 -7.00
N LEU A 220 0.68 17.40 -8.28
CA LEU A 220 0.99 18.26 -9.43
C LEU A 220 -0.16 19.19 -9.83
N ILE A 221 -1.30 19.14 -9.15
CA ILE A 221 -2.40 20.10 -9.39
C ILE A 221 -1.90 21.52 -9.09
N ASP A 222 -2.18 22.43 -10.01
CA ASP A 222 -1.77 23.85 -9.98
C ASP A 222 -0.24 24.06 -9.93
N HIS A 223 0.55 23.08 -10.38
CA HIS A 223 2.01 23.24 -10.44
C HIS A 223 2.40 24.39 -11.40
N PRO A 224 3.31 25.29 -11.01
CA PRO A 224 3.60 26.51 -11.79
C PRO A 224 4.30 26.30 -13.15
N THR A 225 4.76 25.08 -13.45
CA THR A 225 5.67 24.82 -14.58
C THR A 225 5.52 23.41 -15.15
N LEU A 226 5.42 22.39 -14.28
CA LEU A 226 5.14 21.01 -14.68
C LEU A 226 3.69 20.87 -15.14
N GLU A 227 3.53 20.12 -16.21
CA GLU A 227 2.26 19.85 -16.90
C GLU A 227 2.30 18.38 -17.34
N PRO A 228 1.16 17.74 -17.64
CA PRO A 228 1.14 16.34 -18.04
C PRO A 228 2.07 16.01 -19.23
N ARG A 229 2.25 16.92 -20.19
CA ARG A 229 3.17 16.67 -21.33
C ARG A 229 4.65 16.51 -20.92
N HIS A 230 5.04 16.94 -19.71
CA HIS A 230 6.43 16.90 -19.26
C HIS A 230 6.84 15.55 -18.67
N PHE A 231 5.92 14.65 -18.31
CA PHE A 231 6.33 13.37 -17.70
C PHE A 231 7.05 12.45 -18.69
N VAL A 232 6.90 12.66 -20.01
CA VAL A 232 7.64 11.89 -21.03
C VAL A 232 9.04 12.47 -21.30
N ASP A 233 9.35 13.65 -20.78
CA ASP A 233 10.69 14.26 -20.89
C ASP A 233 11.58 13.74 -19.77
N GLU A 234 12.55 12.89 -20.12
CA GLU A 234 13.47 12.29 -19.16
C GLU A 234 14.25 13.32 -18.34
N LYS A 235 14.56 14.49 -18.92
CA LYS A 235 15.27 15.55 -18.18
C LYS A 235 14.39 16.08 -17.05
N MET A 236 13.13 16.41 -17.37
CA MET A 236 12.17 16.91 -16.39
C MET A 236 11.88 15.86 -15.30
N VAL A 237 11.79 14.59 -15.67
CA VAL A 237 11.63 13.49 -14.71
C VAL A 237 12.85 13.42 -13.78
N ASN A 238 14.07 13.39 -14.32
CA ASN A 238 15.29 13.29 -13.52
C ASN A 238 15.53 14.50 -12.60
N GLU A 239 15.05 15.70 -12.97
CA GLU A 239 15.17 16.90 -12.15
C GLU A 239 14.16 16.96 -11.00
N HIS A 240 12.98 16.32 -11.15
CA HIS A 240 11.86 16.52 -10.23
C HIS A 240 11.34 15.26 -9.53
N HIS A 241 11.82 14.07 -9.87
CA HIS A 241 11.29 12.81 -9.34
C HIS A 241 11.31 12.71 -7.80
N GLN A 242 12.32 13.29 -7.15
CA GLN A 242 12.45 13.25 -5.68
C GLN A 242 11.33 13.98 -4.94
N ASP A 243 10.65 14.93 -5.59
CA ASP A 243 9.58 15.72 -4.99
C ASP A 243 8.18 15.15 -5.32
N TYR A 244 8.05 14.32 -6.36
CA TYR A 244 6.76 13.94 -6.94
C TYR A 244 6.68 12.44 -7.24
N MET A 245 5.80 11.74 -6.52
CA MET A 245 5.59 10.30 -6.60
C MET A 245 5.23 9.82 -8.02
N PHE A 246 4.48 10.63 -8.77
CA PHE A 246 4.16 10.33 -10.18
C PHE A 246 5.43 10.21 -11.03
N LEU A 247 6.33 11.18 -10.90
CA LEU A 247 7.56 11.24 -11.69
C LEU A 247 8.55 10.15 -11.26
N GLU A 248 8.57 9.81 -9.98
CA GLU A 248 9.33 8.65 -9.48
C GLU A 248 8.87 7.33 -10.11
N CYS A 249 7.56 7.12 -10.26
CA CYS A 249 7.04 5.95 -10.99
C CYS A 249 7.45 5.96 -12.47
N ILE A 250 7.40 7.12 -13.14
CA ILE A 250 7.84 7.23 -14.54
C ILE A 250 9.34 6.95 -14.67
N LYS A 251 10.16 7.44 -13.73
CA LYS A 251 11.59 7.14 -13.68
C LYS A 251 11.82 5.63 -13.60
N PHE A 252 11.12 4.94 -12.72
CA PHE A 252 11.21 3.48 -12.59
C PHE A 252 10.82 2.75 -13.89
N ILE A 253 9.73 3.17 -14.55
CA ILE A 253 9.32 2.60 -15.85
C ILE A 253 10.43 2.78 -16.90
N ASN A 254 11.03 3.96 -16.96
CA ASN A 254 12.13 4.26 -17.89
C ASN A 254 13.39 3.42 -17.59
N GLU A 255 13.67 3.10 -16.33
CA GLU A 255 14.79 2.22 -15.96
C GLU A 255 14.55 0.76 -16.37
N VAL A 256 13.33 0.24 -16.17
CA VAL A 256 13.02 -1.17 -16.41
C VAL A 256 12.79 -1.48 -17.90
N ARG A 257 12.26 -0.51 -18.67
CA ARG A 257 11.99 -0.69 -20.11
C ARG A 257 13.20 -0.40 -21.01
N ARG A 258 14.29 0.16 -20.48
CA ARG A 258 15.51 0.36 -21.28
C ARG A 258 16.13 -1.01 -21.62
N PRO A 259 16.40 -1.29 -22.92
CA PRO A 259 16.96 -2.55 -23.38
C PRO A 259 18.41 -2.77 -22.92
#